data_AF-A0AA37H1U0-F1
#
_entry.id   AF-A0AA37H1U0-F1
#
_cell.length_a   1.000
_cell.length_b   1.000
_cell.length_c   1.000
_cell.angle_alpha   90.00
_cell.angle_beta   90.00
_cell.angle_gamma   90.00
#
_symmetry.space_group_name_H-M   'P 1'
#
loop_
_entity.id
_entity.type
_entity.pdbx_description
1 polymer ?
#
loop_
_entity_poly.entity_id
_entity_poly.type
_entity_poly.pdbx_seq_one_letter_code
_entity_poly.pdbx_strand_id
1 'polypeptide(L)'
;MSTTCRLTERERAWFYYGLPSQPKLVARSSSTLCRFGVDGWSSDPKPLTVVGEHDIVGKWNDEPSSLRNQVLDILTREKVDWQAVDVLRIGYVGHKMPVILSISVAPDTLSWALGDQVAGHCRSAPLEHGLDVHCEIKESRLASLANAPAVLQQNLHKHPDYYHSYMYELSDRLGTSIASLDEPRREGTKGLYLRQAGGKSTEIFALTCRHVCYGERETGHRLPTDMTLPSKGIIHLPEKTHDRLVAELEGLKNEVVKEVLAEEDRGEACDKEKRSWKMVKYKQEIDETDDFLRHFDRRKHLSTRVLGHVAYTRRYEVRPPAFSAIGV
;
A
#
# COMPACT_ATOMS: atom_id res chain seq x y z
N MET A 1 -26.68 -0.84 -34.00
CA MET A 1 -25.74 -1.87 -34.51
C MET A 1 -24.41 -1.68 -33.78
N SER A 2 -24.16 -2.43 -32.71
CA SER A 2 -22.91 -2.35 -31.95
C SER A 2 -21.92 -3.37 -32.50
N THR A 3 -20.89 -2.91 -33.18
CA THR A 3 -19.74 -3.75 -33.58
C THR A 3 -18.81 -3.87 -32.37
N THR A 4 -19.11 -4.76 -31.44
CA THR A 4 -18.25 -5.06 -30.30
C THR A 4 -17.11 -5.99 -30.75
N CYS A 5 -15.99 -5.38 -31.14
CA CYS A 5 -14.73 -6.08 -31.37
C CYS A 5 -14.11 -6.40 -30.00
N ARG A 6 -13.88 -7.68 -29.72
CA ARG A 6 -13.16 -8.13 -28.52
C ARG A 6 -11.81 -7.41 -28.44
N LEU A 7 -11.50 -6.80 -27.29
CA LEU A 7 -10.24 -6.10 -27.09
C LEU A 7 -9.05 -7.04 -27.35
N THR A 8 -8.07 -6.58 -28.12
CA THR A 8 -6.83 -7.34 -28.31
C THR A 8 -6.01 -7.36 -27.02
N GLU A 9 -5.21 -8.40 -26.79
CA GLU A 9 -4.36 -8.46 -25.58
C GLU A 9 -3.40 -7.26 -25.48
N ARG A 10 -2.90 -6.80 -26.63
CA ARG A 10 -2.08 -5.59 -26.73
C ARG A 10 -2.85 -4.35 -26.27
N GLU A 11 -4.08 -4.17 -26.72
CA GLU A 11 -4.93 -3.05 -26.28
C GLU A 11 -5.22 -3.14 -24.78
N ARG A 12 -5.56 -4.32 -24.26
CA ARG A 12 -5.81 -4.52 -22.82
C ARG A 12 -4.63 -4.08 -21.95
N ALA A 13 -3.41 -4.44 -22.35
CA ALA A 13 -2.21 -4.12 -21.59
C ALA A 13 -1.75 -2.66 -21.72
N TRP A 14 -2.03 -1.99 -22.83
CA TRP A 14 -1.45 -0.67 -23.15
C TRP A 14 -2.45 0.48 -23.19
N PHE A 15 -3.75 0.24 -23.06
CA PHE A 15 -4.77 1.29 -23.16
C PHE A 15 -4.59 2.43 -22.14
N TYR A 16 -4.05 2.13 -20.96
CA TYR A 16 -3.75 3.09 -19.89
C TYR A 16 -2.27 3.40 -19.76
N TYR A 17 -1.50 3.24 -20.83
CA TYR A 17 -0.09 3.64 -20.85
C TYR A 17 0.07 5.09 -20.36
N GLY A 18 1.04 5.32 -19.48
CA GLY A 18 1.27 6.61 -18.80
C GLY A 18 0.77 6.66 -17.35
N LEU A 19 -0.20 5.82 -16.97
CA LEU A 19 -0.66 5.75 -15.58
C LEU A 19 0.32 5.03 -14.65
N PRO A 20 0.45 5.45 -13.38
CA PRO A 20 1.34 4.86 -12.37
C PRO A 20 1.38 3.32 -12.35
N SER A 21 0.21 2.68 -12.31
CA SER A 21 0.10 1.22 -12.22
C SER A 21 -0.09 0.53 -13.56
N GLN A 22 -0.09 1.27 -14.68
CA GLN A 22 -0.47 0.79 -16.02
C GLN A 22 -1.57 -0.29 -15.98
N PRO A 23 -2.76 0.05 -15.44
CA PRO A 23 -3.80 -0.93 -15.20
C PRO A 23 -4.27 -1.56 -16.51
N LYS A 24 -4.66 -2.84 -16.49
CA LYS A 24 -5.20 -3.51 -17.68
C LYS A 24 -6.64 -3.09 -17.92
N LEU A 25 -6.99 -2.82 -19.17
CA LEU A 25 -8.38 -2.58 -19.56
C LEU A 25 -9.14 -3.91 -19.61
N VAL A 26 -10.29 -3.98 -18.94
CA VAL A 26 -11.22 -5.10 -19.00
C VAL A 26 -12.28 -4.84 -20.06
N ALA A 27 -12.94 -3.69 -19.99
CA ALA A 27 -14.02 -3.33 -20.90
C ALA A 27 -14.21 -1.81 -20.93
N ARG A 28 -14.84 -1.30 -22.00
CA ARG A 28 -15.15 0.13 -22.14
C ARG A 28 -16.33 0.34 -23.05
N SER A 29 -17.05 1.42 -22.77
CA SER A 29 -18.15 1.90 -23.59
C SER A 29 -17.73 3.03 -24.56
N SER A 30 -16.49 3.51 -24.45
CA SER A 30 -15.89 4.51 -25.33
C SER A 30 -15.34 3.89 -26.60
N SER A 31 -15.37 4.62 -27.72
CA SER A 31 -14.74 4.22 -28.99
C SER A 31 -13.32 4.81 -29.17
N THR A 32 -12.74 5.40 -28.12
CA THR A 32 -11.41 6.04 -28.13
C THR A 32 -10.34 5.08 -28.68
N LEU A 33 -9.63 5.44 -29.74
CA LEU A 33 -8.60 4.57 -30.28
C LEU A 33 -7.42 4.45 -29.32
N CYS A 34 -6.93 3.23 -29.10
CA CYS A 34 -5.67 3.01 -28.42
C CYS A 34 -4.53 3.46 -29.33
N ARG A 35 -3.79 4.50 -28.92
CA ARG A 35 -2.64 5.01 -29.67
C ARG A 35 -1.39 4.23 -29.26
N PHE A 36 -0.81 3.54 -30.23
CA PHE A 36 0.49 2.89 -30.10
C PHE A 36 1.53 3.76 -30.82
N GLY A 37 2.64 4.08 -30.16
CA GLY A 37 3.79 4.67 -30.85
C GLY A 37 4.33 3.73 -31.93
N VAL A 38 4.83 4.30 -33.03
CA VAL A 38 5.36 3.56 -34.20
C VAL A 38 6.52 2.61 -33.80
N ASP A 39 7.24 2.94 -32.74
CA ASP A 39 8.40 2.23 -32.20
C ASP A 39 8.17 1.69 -30.77
N GLY A 40 6.97 1.80 -30.22
CA GLY A 40 6.65 1.46 -28.82
C GLY A 40 7.16 2.46 -27.77
N TRP A 41 8.17 3.27 -28.09
CA TRP A 41 8.74 4.31 -27.22
C TRP A 41 8.03 5.65 -27.33
N SER A 42 7.37 5.91 -28.47
CA SER A 42 6.66 7.16 -28.78
C SER A 42 5.16 7.11 -28.46
N SER A 43 4.73 6.25 -27.52
CA SER A 43 3.30 6.18 -27.16
C SER A 43 2.94 7.37 -26.28
N ASP A 44 1.91 8.13 -26.66
CA ASP A 44 1.43 9.27 -25.87
C ASP A 44 0.90 8.77 -24.51
N PRO A 45 1.46 9.23 -23.37
CA PRO A 45 0.97 8.82 -22.06
C PRO A 45 -0.40 9.45 -21.80
N LYS A 46 -1.34 8.66 -21.26
CA LYS A 46 -2.61 9.18 -20.72
C LYS A 46 -2.40 9.73 -19.31
N PRO A 47 -2.72 11.02 -19.04
CA PRO A 47 -2.84 11.50 -17.67
C PRO A 47 -4.23 11.24 -17.08
N LEU A 48 -4.32 11.31 -15.75
CA LEU A 48 -5.58 11.52 -15.04
C LEU A 48 -5.69 12.99 -14.68
N THR A 49 -6.85 13.59 -14.96
CA THR A 49 -7.15 14.96 -14.54
C THR A 49 -8.51 15.04 -13.86
N VAL A 50 -8.67 16.06 -13.02
CA VAL A 50 -9.95 16.35 -12.37
C VAL A 50 -11.02 16.69 -13.42
N VAL A 51 -12.29 16.42 -13.10
CA VAL A 51 -13.41 16.65 -14.03
C VAL A 51 -13.55 18.14 -14.39
N GLY A 52 -13.33 19.04 -13.43
CA GLY A 52 -13.55 20.47 -13.61
C GLY A 52 -15.04 20.79 -13.80
N GLU A 53 -15.34 21.73 -14.69
CA GLU A 53 -16.72 22.07 -15.06
C GLU A 53 -17.38 20.93 -15.84
N HIS A 54 -18.37 20.27 -15.22
CA HIS A 54 -19.23 19.28 -15.83
C HIS A 54 -20.45 19.00 -14.93
N ASP A 55 -21.65 18.86 -15.51
CA ASP A 55 -22.90 18.68 -14.76
C ASP A 55 -22.93 17.42 -13.88
N ILE A 56 -22.11 16.42 -14.21
CA ILE A 56 -21.93 15.22 -13.37
C ILE A 56 -21.48 15.57 -11.96
N VAL A 57 -20.71 16.64 -11.75
CA VAL A 57 -20.20 17.01 -10.42
C VAL A 57 -21.36 17.32 -9.47
N GLY A 58 -22.38 18.03 -9.96
CA GLY A 58 -23.59 18.31 -9.19
C GLY A 58 -24.47 17.07 -9.01
N LYS A 59 -24.61 16.24 -10.05
CA LYS A 59 -25.51 15.08 -10.06
C LYS A 59 -24.95 13.83 -9.35
N TRP A 60 -23.63 13.74 -9.16
CA TRP A 60 -22.98 12.51 -8.70
C TRP A 60 -23.45 12.09 -7.31
N ASN A 61 -23.57 13.04 -6.37
CA ASN A 61 -24.01 12.80 -4.99
C ASN A 61 -25.32 13.57 -4.66
N ASP A 62 -26.16 13.82 -5.66
CA ASP A 62 -27.42 14.56 -5.47
C ASP A 62 -28.48 13.65 -4.82
N GLU A 63 -28.72 13.82 -3.53
CA GLU A 63 -29.65 12.99 -2.74
C GLU A 63 -31.11 13.43 -2.93
N PRO A 64 -32.11 12.51 -2.85
CA PRO A 64 -32.04 11.13 -2.34
C PRO A 64 -31.79 10.04 -3.40
N SER A 65 -31.59 10.41 -4.67
CA SER A 65 -31.44 9.46 -5.79
C SER A 65 -30.22 9.82 -6.63
N SER A 66 -29.05 9.74 -5.98
CA SER A 66 -27.79 10.14 -6.60
C SER A 66 -27.40 9.24 -7.77
N LEU A 67 -26.77 9.81 -8.79
CA LEU A 67 -26.25 9.06 -9.93
C LEU A 67 -25.25 7.98 -9.47
N ARG A 68 -24.52 8.26 -8.37
CA ARG A 68 -23.67 7.28 -7.71
C ARG A 68 -24.44 6.03 -7.29
N ASN A 69 -25.58 6.17 -6.61
CA ASN A 69 -26.38 5.03 -6.16
C ASN A 69 -26.86 4.18 -7.36
N GLN A 70 -27.27 4.82 -8.46
CA GLN A 70 -27.66 4.10 -9.69
C GLN A 70 -26.52 3.24 -10.25
N VAL A 71 -25.30 3.78 -10.29
CA VAL A 71 -24.10 3.02 -10.72
C VAL A 71 -23.80 1.88 -9.75
N LEU A 72 -23.87 2.12 -8.44
CA LEU A 72 -23.62 1.09 -7.44
C LEU A 72 -24.67 -0.04 -7.49
N ASP A 73 -25.93 0.29 -7.71
CA ASP A 73 -27.01 -0.69 -7.86
C ASP A 73 -26.80 -1.58 -9.09
N ILE A 74 -26.29 -1.02 -10.20
CA ILE A 74 -25.90 -1.79 -11.38
C ILE A 74 -24.79 -2.77 -11.00
N LEU A 75 -23.73 -2.30 -10.34
CA LEU A 75 -22.60 -3.16 -9.95
C LEU A 75 -23.02 -4.28 -8.99
N THR A 76 -23.90 -3.98 -8.03
CA THR A 76 -24.44 -4.97 -7.08
C THR A 76 -25.33 -5.98 -7.79
N ARG A 77 -26.23 -5.53 -8.67
CA ARG A 77 -27.13 -6.42 -9.45
C ARG A 77 -26.36 -7.39 -10.34
N GLU A 78 -25.31 -6.90 -10.99
CA GLU A 78 -24.44 -7.69 -11.88
C GLU A 78 -23.38 -8.49 -11.10
N LYS A 79 -23.38 -8.41 -9.76
CA LYS A 79 -22.48 -9.12 -8.84
C LYS A 79 -20.99 -8.86 -9.15
N VAL A 80 -20.65 -7.63 -9.48
CA VAL A 80 -19.28 -7.22 -9.76
C VAL A 80 -18.55 -6.93 -8.46
N ASP A 81 -17.44 -7.64 -8.22
CA ASP A 81 -16.54 -7.35 -7.10
C ASP A 81 -15.65 -6.14 -7.42
N TRP A 82 -16.22 -4.94 -7.25
CA TRP A 82 -15.55 -3.67 -7.53
C TRP A 82 -14.79 -3.16 -6.31
N GLN A 83 -13.67 -2.48 -6.55
CA GLN A 83 -12.79 -1.92 -5.52
C GLN A 83 -12.85 -0.40 -5.42
N ALA A 84 -13.07 0.28 -6.55
CA ALA A 84 -13.21 1.74 -6.60
C ALA A 84 -14.06 2.15 -7.81
N VAL A 85 -14.78 3.27 -7.65
CA VAL A 85 -15.52 3.95 -8.71
C VAL A 85 -15.14 5.42 -8.65
N ASP A 86 -14.46 5.89 -9.70
CA ASP A 86 -13.95 7.25 -9.81
C ASP A 86 -14.55 7.95 -11.04
N VAL A 87 -14.85 9.24 -10.93
CA VAL A 87 -15.22 10.07 -12.09
C VAL A 87 -14.06 11.01 -12.39
N LEU A 88 -13.39 10.79 -13.52
CA LEU A 88 -12.14 11.46 -13.87
C LEU A 88 -12.12 11.81 -15.36
N ARG A 89 -11.22 12.71 -15.76
CA ARG A 89 -10.88 12.86 -17.18
C ARG A 89 -9.68 11.99 -17.50
N ILE A 90 -9.84 11.14 -18.52
CA ILE A 90 -8.79 10.23 -19.00
C ILE A 90 -8.73 10.33 -20.53
N GLY A 91 -7.56 10.64 -21.06
CA GLY A 91 -7.38 10.90 -22.49
C GLY A 91 -5.93 11.17 -22.81
N TYR A 92 -5.66 11.76 -23.99
CA TYR A 92 -4.31 12.11 -24.42
C TYR A 92 -4.07 13.61 -24.27
N VAL A 93 -2.84 13.99 -23.89
CA VAL A 93 -2.42 15.39 -23.80
C VAL A 93 -2.60 16.07 -25.16
N GLY A 94 -3.05 17.33 -25.15
CA GLY A 94 -3.31 18.10 -26.38
C GLY A 94 -4.66 17.79 -27.05
N HIS A 95 -5.48 16.90 -26.47
CA HIS A 95 -6.81 16.59 -26.96
C HIS A 95 -7.88 16.84 -25.90
N LYS A 96 -9.14 17.01 -26.35
CA LYS A 96 -10.29 17.06 -25.44
C LYS A 96 -10.39 15.74 -24.68
N MET A 97 -10.10 15.75 -23.38
CA MET A 97 -10.17 14.56 -22.54
C MET A 97 -11.62 14.30 -22.13
N PRO A 98 -12.20 13.14 -22.48
CA PRO A 98 -13.57 12.80 -22.08
C PRO A 98 -13.69 12.60 -20.57
N VAL A 99 -14.90 12.78 -20.04
CA VAL A 99 -15.22 12.40 -18.67
C VAL A 99 -15.52 10.90 -18.64
N ILE A 100 -14.80 10.19 -17.78
CA ILE A 100 -14.83 8.75 -17.64
C ILE A 100 -15.30 8.38 -16.24
N LEU A 101 -16.34 7.55 -16.18
CA LEU A 101 -16.66 6.72 -15.03
C LEU A 101 -15.70 5.51 -15.04
N SER A 102 -14.67 5.57 -14.22
CA SER A 102 -13.62 4.55 -14.11
C SER A 102 -13.93 3.59 -12.98
N ILE A 103 -14.13 2.31 -13.31
CA ILE A 103 -14.45 1.26 -12.35
C ILE A 103 -13.23 0.34 -12.22
N SER A 104 -12.76 0.16 -10.99
CA SER A 104 -11.64 -0.71 -10.69
C SER A 104 -12.13 -2.04 -10.14
N VAL A 105 -11.65 -3.14 -10.71
CA VAL A 105 -11.91 -4.51 -10.23
C VAL A 105 -10.60 -5.21 -9.91
N ALA A 106 -10.66 -6.24 -9.06
CA ALA A 106 -9.50 -7.07 -8.81
C ALA A 106 -9.00 -7.73 -10.12
N PRO A 107 -7.69 -7.96 -10.27
CA PRO A 107 -7.16 -8.69 -11.43
C PRO A 107 -7.82 -10.06 -11.60
N ASP A 108 -8.14 -10.41 -12.85
CA ASP A 108 -8.70 -11.71 -13.25
C ASP A 108 -10.07 -12.08 -12.63
N THR A 109 -10.79 -11.14 -12.00
CA THR A 109 -12.12 -11.43 -11.40
C THR A 109 -13.30 -11.13 -12.32
N LEU A 110 -13.10 -10.37 -13.40
CA LEU A 110 -14.16 -9.98 -14.32
C LEU A 110 -13.80 -10.35 -15.77
N SER A 111 -14.66 -11.16 -16.41
CA SER A 111 -14.50 -11.51 -17.82
C SER A 111 -14.82 -10.33 -18.74
N TRP A 112 -14.24 -10.33 -19.96
CA TRP A 112 -14.53 -9.29 -20.96
C TRP A 112 -16.02 -9.20 -21.29
N ALA A 113 -16.71 -10.33 -21.48
CA ALA A 113 -18.11 -10.35 -21.89
C ALA A 113 -19.03 -9.73 -20.82
N LEU A 114 -18.83 -10.11 -19.54
CA LEU A 114 -19.58 -9.50 -18.44
C LEU A 114 -19.16 -8.04 -18.24
N GLY A 115 -17.86 -7.73 -18.37
CA GLY A 115 -17.35 -6.36 -18.28
C GLY A 115 -17.93 -5.43 -19.35
N ASP A 116 -18.09 -5.89 -20.59
CA ASP A 116 -18.68 -5.12 -21.70
C ASP A 116 -20.15 -4.78 -21.42
N GLN A 117 -20.92 -5.77 -20.97
CA GLN A 117 -22.31 -5.56 -20.52
C GLN A 117 -22.37 -4.55 -19.37
N VAL A 118 -21.57 -4.74 -18.32
CA VAL A 118 -21.52 -3.85 -17.15
C VAL A 118 -21.13 -2.43 -17.55
N ALA A 119 -20.13 -2.26 -18.41
CA ALA A 119 -19.71 -0.95 -18.90
C ALA A 119 -20.82 -0.25 -19.71
N GLY A 120 -21.58 -1.01 -20.51
CA GLY A 120 -22.75 -0.51 -21.22
C GLY A 120 -23.88 -0.06 -20.27
N HIS A 121 -24.22 -0.89 -19.27
CA HIS A 121 -25.23 -0.57 -18.27
C HIS A 121 -24.81 0.66 -17.44
N CYS A 122 -23.57 0.71 -16.96
CA CYS A 122 -23.05 1.85 -16.19
C CYS A 122 -22.97 3.14 -17.02
N ARG A 123 -22.79 3.06 -18.34
CA ARG A 123 -22.89 4.23 -19.24
C ARG A 123 -24.33 4.73 -19.39
N SER A 124 -25.32 3.84 -19.29
CA SER A 124 -26.73 4.21 -19.48
C SER A 124 -27.23 5.14 -18.37
N ALA A 125 -26.78 4.93 -17.13
CA ALA A 125 -27.12 5.78 -15.98
C ALA A 125 -26.80 7.28 -16.21
N PRO A 126 -25.57 7.73 -16.49
CA PRO A 126 -25.31 9.15 -16.78
C PRO A 126 -26.02 9.62 -18.05
N LEU A 127 -26.17 8.77 -19.06
CA LEU A 127 -26.83 9.11 -20.32
C LEU A 127 -28.32 9.45 -20.14
N GLU A 128 -29.02 8.75 -19.26
CA GLU A 128 -30.43 9.03 -18.89
C GLU A 128 -30.60 10.43 -18.27
N HIS A 129 -29.53 10.98 -17.70
CA HIS A 129 -29.50 12.36 -17.18
C HIS A 129 -28.97 13.38 -18.20
N GLY A 130 -28.79 12.97 -19.46
CA GLY A 130 -28.27 13.81 -20.54
C GLY A 130 -26.75 14.06 -20.46
N LEU A 131 -26.00 13.27 -19.68
CA LEU A 131 -24.57 13.47 -19.47
C LEU A 131 -23.72 12.67 -20.47
N ASP A 132 -22.74 13.34 -21.08
CA ASP A 132 -21.76 12.71 -21.96
C ASP A 132 -20.59 12.12 -21.15
N VAL A 133 -20.84 10.96 -20.54
CA VAL A 133 -19.87 10.24 -19.70
C VAL A 133 -19.72 8.80 -20.19
N HIS A 134 -18.49 8.39 -20.47
CA HIS A 134 -18.20 7.01 -20.83
C HIS A 134 -17.81 6.20 -19.59
N CYS A 135 -18.16 4.92 -19.59
CA CYS A 135 -17.68 3.97 -18.58
C CYS A 135 -16.49 3.17 -19.11
N GLU A 136 -15.46 3.00 -18.27
CA GLU A 136 -14.31 2.14 -18.51
C GLU A 136 -13.99 1.31 -17.27
N ILE A 137 -13.75 0.01 -17.44
CA ILE A 137 -13.47 -0.94 -16.37
C ILE A 137 -12.01 -1.41 -16.48
N LYS A 138 -11.27 -1.32 -15.38
CA LYS A 138 -9.85 -1.66 -15.32
C LYS A 138 -9.52 -2.59 -14.17
N GLU A 139 -8.51 -3.43 -14.37
CA GLU A 139 -7.91 -4.21 -13.30
C GLU A 139 -7.01 -3.30 -12.45
N SER A 140 -7.31 -3.20 -11.17
CA SER A 140 -6.51 -2.43 -10.23
C SER A 140 -6.67 -3.00 -8.82
N ARG A 141 -5.62 -2.90 -8.00
CA ARG A 141 -5.68 -3.24 -6.58
C ARG A 141 -5.63 -1.95 -5.78
N LEU A 142 -6.64 -1.71 -4.95
CA LEU A 142 -6.62 -0.64 -3.97
C LEU A 142 -5.67 -1.04 -2.84
N ALA A 143 -4.51 -0.39 -2.78
CA ALA A 143 -3.62 -0.46 -1.63
C ALA A 143 -3.94 0.74 -0.73
N SER A 144 -4.50 0.48 0.46
CA SER A 144 -4.64 1.53 1.47
C SER A 144 -3.25 1.98 1.91
N LEU A 145 -2.82 3.14 1.44
CA LEU A 145 -1.59 3.80 1.92
C LEU A 145 -1.82 4.53 3.26
N ALA A 146 -3.09 4.67 3.69
CA ALA A 146 -3.47 5.34 4.94
C ALA A 146 -3.38 4.42 6.17
N ASN A 147 -3.25 3.11 5.97
CA ASN A 147 -3.13 2.12 7.05
C ASN A 147 -1.68 1.69 7.26
N ALA A 148 -0.71 2.58 7.02
CA ALA A 148 0.65 2.33 7.50
C ALA A 148 0.55 2.04 9.02
N PRO A 149 1.14 0.95 9.54
CA PRO A 149 1.10 0.65 10.95
C PRO A 149 1.63 1.88 11.64
N ALA A 150 1.05 2.26 12.77
CA ALA A 150 1.64 3.27 13.64
C ALA A 150 3.00 2.75 14.08
N VAL A 151 4.02 3.00 13.26
CA VAL A 151 5.40 2.82 13.61
C VAL A 151 5.65 3.88 14.67
N LEU A 152 6.19 3.48 15.82
CA LEU A 152 6.38 4.40 16.93
C LEU A 152 7.34 5.50 16.49
N GLN A 153 6.85 6.74 16.35
CA GLN A 153 7.70 7.90 16.11
C GLN A 153 8.48 8.18 17.37
N GLN A 154 9.81 8.14 17.26
CA GLN A 154 10.68 7.99 18.41
C GLN A 154 10.95 9.26 19.22
N ASN A 155 10.28 10.36 18.92
CA ASN A 155 10.69 11.65 19.47
C ASN A 155 10.37 11.85 20.97
N LEU A 156 9.65 10.94 21.63
CA LEU A 156 9.51 10.95 23.08
C LEU A 156 9.11 9.56 23.59
N HIS A 157 10.04 8.86 24.23
CA HIS A 157 9.70 7.65 24.97
C HIS A 157 10.11 7.81 26.43
N LYS A 158 9.20 7.40 27.32
CA LYS A 158 9.37 7.47 28.78
C LYS A 158 10.00 6.19 29.36
N HIS A 159 10.40 5.24 28.52
CA HIS A 159 10.89 3.94 28.97
C HIS A 159 12.37 4.00 29.33
N PRO A 160 12.83 3.20 30.30
CA PRO A 160 14.24 3.08 30.65
C PRO A 160 15.13 2.65 29.46
N ASP A 161 16.41 3.01 29.53
CA ASP A 161 17.42 2.74 28.49
C ASP A 161 17.50 1.27 28.08
N TYR A 162 17.24 0.36 29.01
CA TYR A 162 17.25 -1.07 28.77
C TYR A 162 16.24 -1.51 27.69
N TYR A 163 15.12 -0.78 27.51
CA TYR A 163 14.12 -1.10 26.49
C TYR A 163 14.46 -0.56 25.10
N HIS A 164 15.50 0.27 24.96
CA HIS A 164 15.79 0.98 23.71
C HIS A 164 16.03 0.06 22.51
N SER A 165 16.65 -1.11 22.72
CA SER A 165 16.89 -2.11 21.66
C SER A 165 15.58 -2.69 21.12
N TYR A 166 14.63 -3.00 21.99
CA TYR A 166 13.32 -3.51 21.58
C TYR A 166 12.48 -2.43 20.91
N MET A 167 12.59 -1.18 21.41
CA MET A 167 11.91 -0.02 20.84
C MET A 167 12.40 0.34 19.45
N TYR A 168 13.69 0.11 19.19
CA TYR A 168 14.28 0.33 17.89
C TYR A 168 13.52 -0.44 16.80
N GLU A 169 13.23 -1.73 17.02
CA GLU A 169 12.48 -2.58 16.08
C GLU A 169 10.99 -2.23 15.99
N LEU A 170 10.44 -1.46 16.93
CA LEU A 170 9.08 -0.93 16.86
C LEU A 170 9.01 0.43 16.15
N SER A 171 10.14 1.03 15.80
CA SER A 171 10.28 2.41 15.32
C SER A 171 10.47 2.55 13.81
N ASP A 172 10.41 3.78 13.32
CA ASP A 172 10.60 4.10 11.90
C ASP A 172 12.07 4.32 11.55
N ARG A 173 13.00 4.01 12.47
CA ARG A 173 14.43 4.13 12.22
C ARG A 173 14.91 3.26 11.07
N LEU A 174 15.93 3.74 10.38
CA LEU A 174 16.68 2.93 9.41
C LEU A 174 17.32 1.73 10.12
N GLY A 175 17.46 0.63 9.40
CA GLY A 175 18.08 -0.60 9.89
C GLY A 175 17.13 -1.59 10.57
N THR A 176 15.86 -1.24 10.79
CA THR A 176 14.89 -2.17 11.39
C THR A 176 14.53 -3.32 10.44
N SER A 177 14.20 -4.47 11.02
CA SER A 177 13.89 -5.70 10.29
C SER A 177 12.57 -5.60 9.54
N ILE A 178 12.59 -6.01 8.27
CA ILE A 178 11.42 -6.08 7.39
C ILE A 178 11.43 -7.39 6.60
N ALA A 179 10.27 -7.81 6.12
CA ALA A 179 10.13 -8.98 5.25
C ALA A 179 8.95 -8.82 4.30
N SER A 180 8.90 -9.66 3.27
CA SER A 180 7.67 -9.84 2.50
C SER A 180 6.57 -10.46 3.37
N LEU A 181 5.33 -10.00 3.20
CA LEU A 181 4.15 -10.58 3.86
C LEU A 181 3.97 -12.06 3.51
N ASP A 182 4.33 -12.46 2.29
CA ASP A 182 4.21 -13.85 1.81
C ASP A 182 5.27 -14.78 2.42
N GLU A 183 6.41 -14.22 2.85
CA GLU A 183 7.55 -14.96 3.38
C GLU A 183 8.10 -14.27 4.64
N PRO A 184 7.33 -14.25 5.74
CA PRO A 184 7.57 -13.39 6.89
C PRO A 184 8.80 -13.77 7.73
N ARG A 185 9.46 -14.90 7.41
CA ARG A 185 10.70 -15.36 8.03
C ARG A 185 11.95 -15.04 7.21
N ARG A 186 11.81 -14.57 5.97
CA ARG A 186 12.93 -14.11 5.14
C ARG A 186 13.14 -12.62 5.35
N GLU A 187 13.98 -12.33 6.31
CA GLU A 187 14.20 -10.96 6.79
C GLU A 187 15.33 -10.27 6.03
N GLY A 188 15.21 -8.96 5.92
CA GLY A 188 16.32 -8.05 5.71
C GLY A 188 16.01 -6.73 6.39
N THR A 189 16.73 -5.67 6.01
CA THR A 189 16.61 -4.39 6.70
C THR A 189 16.04 -3.30 5.79
N LYS A 190 15.43 -2.32 6.44
CA LYS A 190 15.08 -1.05 5.83
C LYS A 190 16.35 -0.20 5.69
N GLY A 191 16.81 0.02 4.46
CA GLY A 191 18.06 0.71 4.18
C GLY A 191 17.98 2.22 4.37
N LEU A 192 17.45 2.94 3.37
CA LEU A 192 17.31 4.39 3.37
C LEU A 192 15.89 4.78 2.99
N TYR A 193 15.45 5.95 3.46
CA TYR A 193 14.23 6.57 2.97
C TYR A 193 14.50 7.45 1.77
N LEU A 194 13.68 7.30 0.74
CA LEU A 194 13.74 8.06 -0.49
C LEU A 194 12.45 8.85 -0.65
N ARG A 195 12.55 10.02 -1.26
CA ARG A 195 11.40 10.80 -1.72
C ARG A 195 11.59 11.09 -3.20
N GLN A 196 10.52 11.01 -3.97
CA GLN A 196 10.56 11.40 -5.37
C GLN A 196 10.74 12.92 -5.47
N ALA A 197 11.72 13.37 -6.28
CA ALA A 197 11.91 14.79 -6.56
C ALA A 197 10.65 15.36 -7.25
N GLY A 198 10.11 16.46 -6.72
CA GLY A 198 8.84 17.05 -7.19
C GLY A 198 7.58 16.26 -6.82
N GLY A 199 7.70 15.17 -6.05
CA GLY A 199 6.56 14.41 -5.50
C GLY A 199 5.94 15.10 -4.28
N LYS A 200 4.80 14.58 -3.81
CA LYS A 200 4.17 15.11 -2.57
C LYS A 200 5.07 14.82 -1.37
N SER A 201 5.08 15.70 -0.37
CA SER A 201 5.89 15.53 0.84
C SER A 201 5.58 14.25 1.62
N THR A 202 4.41 13.65 1.38
CA THR A 202 3.89 12.45 2.04
C THR A 202 4.32 11.14 1.37
N GLU A 203 4.93 11.17 0.18
CA GLU A 203 5.36 9.96 -0.54
C GLU A 203 6.78 9.57 -0.13
N ILE A 204 6.88 8.72 0.89
CA ILE A 204 8.15 8.21 1.42
C ILE A 204 8.31 6.74 1.00
N PHE A 205 9.44 6.41 0.40
CA PHE A 205 9.80 5.06 -0.01
C PHE A 205 10.92 4.52 0.87
N ALA A 206 10.85 3.26 1.27
CA ALA A 206 11.96 2.56 1.91
C ALA A 206 12.72 1.74 0.86
N LEU A 207 14.05 1.93 0.81
CA LEU A 207 14.94 1.10 -0.01
C LEU A 207 15.29 -0.19 0.75
N THR A 208 15.19 -1.34 0.09
CA THR A 208 15.66 -2.62 0.62
C THR A 208 16.14 -3.53 -0.51
N CYS A 209 16.78 -4.64 -0.15
CA CYS A 209 17.27 -5.62 -1.09
C CYS A 209 16.13 -6.41 -1.74
N ARG A 210 16.28 -6.73 -3.02
CA ARG A 210 15.28 -7.51 -3.78
C ARG A 210 14.91 -8.83 -3.10
N HIS A 211 15.89 -9.55 -2.55
CA HIS A 211 15.66 -10.85 -1.91
C HIS A 211 14.77 -10.76 -0.68
N VAL A 212 14.62 -9.58 -0.06
CA VAL A 212 13.70 -9.38 1.07
C VAL A 212 12.25 -9.39 0.57
N CYS A 213 12.02 -8.76 -0.59
CA CYS A 213 10.70 -8.63 -1.19
C CYS A 213 10.28 -9.89 -1.96
N TYR A 214 11.19 -10.50 -2.71
CA TYR A 214 10.91 -11.58 -3.66
C TYR A 214 11.82 -12.78 -3.47
N GLY A 215 11.26 -13.97 -3.67
CA GLY A 215 12.00 -15.21 -3.55
C GLY A 215 12.86 -15.54 -4.74
N GLU A 216 13.75 -16.50 -4.55
CA GLU A 216 14.72 -16.93 -5.57
C GLU A 216 14.05 -17.39 -6.86
N ARG A 217 12.87 -18.02 -6.75
CA ARG A 217 12.06 -18.48 -7.89
C ARG A 217 11.33 -17.36 -8.62
N GLU A 218 11.16 -16.21 -7.97
CA GLU A 218 10.52 -15.04 -8.56
C GLU A 218 11.59 -14.25 -9.30
N THR A 219 11.91 -14.60 -10.54
CA THR A 219 13.02 -14.02 -11.32
C THR A 219 12.66 -12.76 -12.11
N GLY A 220 11.37 -12.40 -12.17
CA GLY A 220 10.90 -11.26 -12.95
C GLY A 220 11.30 -9.90 -12.39
N HIS A 221 10.69 -8.86 -12.96
CA HIS A 221 10.99 -7.47 -12.66
C HIS A 221 9.71 -6.69 -12.38
N ARG A 222 9.87 -5.60 -11.63
CA ARG A 222 8.82 -4.61 -11.40
C ARG A 222 9.29 -3.25 -11.92
N LEU A 223 9.67 -3.23 -13.20
CA LEU A 223 10.11 -2.04 -13.92
C LEU A 223 8.95 -1.50 -14.77
N PRO A 224 8.94 -0.20 -15.14
CA PRO A 224 7.80 0.42 -15.84
C PRO A 224 7.52 -0.19 -17.21
N THR A 225 8.51 -0.85 -17.81
CA THR A 225 8.45 -1.47 -19.13
C THR A 225 8.28 -2.99 -19.07
N ASP A 226 8.44 -3.58 -17.88
CA ASP A 226 8.42 -5.03 -17.66
C ASP A 226 7.96 -5.28 -16.21
N MET A 227 6.64 -5.39 -16.04
CA MET A 227 5.98 -5.71 -14.78
C MET A 227 5.57 -7.18 -14.76
N THR A 228 6.57 -8.06 -14.73
CA THR A 228 6.37 -9.50 -14.59
C THR A 228 6.12 -9.94 -13.15
N LEU A 229 6.44 -9.11 -12.15
CA LEU A 229 6.19 -9.41 -10.74
C LEU A 229 5.06 -8.58 -10.11
N PRO A 230 4.18 -9.21 -9.31
CA PRO A 230 3.14 -8.51 -8.56
C PRO A 230 3.76 -7.63 -7.45
N SER A 231 3.03 -6.60 -7.03
CA SER A 231 3.40 -5.88 -5.81
C SER A 231 3.12 -6.76 -4.60
N LYS A 232 4.03 -6.73 -3.62
CA LYS A 232 3.91 -7.49 -2.37
C LYS A 232 3.78 -6.56 -1.18
N GLY A 233 2.98 -6.96 -0.21
CA GLY A 233 2.97 -6.31 1.10
C GLY A 233 4.31 -6.54 1.78
N ILE A 234 4.87 -5.50 2.39
CA ILE A 234 6.08 -5.58 3.20
C ILE A 234 5.67 -5.35 4.64
N ILE A 235 6.10 -6.24 5.52
CA ILE A 235 5.83 -6.16 6.96
C ILE A 235 7.06 -5.67 7.72
N HIS A 236 6.79 -4.88 8.76
CA HIS A 236 7.75 -4.55 9.81
C HIS A 236 7.66 -5.61 10.92
N LEU A 237 8.68 -5.78 11.77
CA LEU A 237 8.71 -6.84 12.79
C LEU A 237 8.36 -8.22 12.20
N PRO A 238 9.20 -8.78 11.32
CA PRO A 238 8.92 -10.09 10.75
C PRO A 238 8.95 -11.17 11.83
N GLU A 239 8.48 -12.38 11.49
CA GLU A 239 8.21 -13.42 12.49
C GLU A 239 9.44 -13.76 13.32
N LYS A 240 10.61 -13.94 12.70
CA LYS A 240 11.83 -14.32 13.42
C LYS A 240 12.26 -13.23 14.40
N THR A 241 12.22 -11.97 14.00
CA THR A 241 12.52 -10.83 14.87
C THR A 241 11.49 -10.69 15.99
N HIS A 242 10.19 -10.81 15.67
CA HIS A 242 9.11 -10.73 16.66
C HIS A 242 9.21 -11.85 17.70
N ASP A 243 9.33 -13.11 17.27
CA ASP A 243 9.46 -14.28 18.14
C ASP A 243 10.66 -14.12 19.09
N ARG A 244 11.81 -13.68 18.56
CA ARG A 244 13.03 -13.45 19.36
C ARG A 244 12.80 -12.38 20.42
N LEU A 245 12.30 -11.20 20.04
CA LEU A 245 12.13 -10.08 20.97
C LEU A 245 11.10 -10.37 22.05
N VAL A 246 10.00 -11.05 21.70
CA VAL A 246 8.99 -11.49 22.67
C VAL A 246 9.60 -12.50 23.64
N ALA A 247 10.32 -13.51 23.14
CA ALA A 247 10.97 -14.50 24.00
C ALA A 247 12.00 -13.88 24.95
N GLU A 248 12.78 -12.89 24.50
CA GLU A 248 13.71 -12.14 25.34
C GLU A 248 12.98 -11.35 26.45
N LEU A 249 11.90 -10.62 26.12
CA LEU A 249 11.09 -9.87 27.08
C LEU A 249 10.38 -10.78 28.09
N GLU A 250 9.81 -11.89 27.64
CA GLU A 250 9.23 -12.90 28.53
C GLU A 250 10.29 -13.53 29.44
N GLY A 251 11.49 -13.77 28.93
CA GLY A 251 12.63 -14.25 29.71
C GLY A 251 12.96 -13.31 30.86
N LEU A 252 13.07 -12.01 30.58
CA LEU A 252 13.34 -10.98 31.58
C LEU A 252 12.24 -10.89 32.64
N LYS A 253 10.98 -10.87 32.21
CA LYS A 253 9.85 -10.90 33.15
C LYS A 253 9.93 -12.11 34.07
N ASN A 254 10.22 -13.29 33.52
CA ASN A 254 10.32 -14.52 34.29
C ASN A 254 11.49 -14.52 35.28
N GLU A 255 12.60 -13.86 34.97
CA GLU A 255 13.71 -13.66 35.91
C GLU A 255 13.28 -12.79 37.09
N VAL A 256 12.63 -11.65 36.83
CA VAL A 256 12.13 -10.76 37.89
C VAL A 256 11.07 -11.44 38.76
N VAL A 257 10.16 -12.21 38.14
CA VAL A 257 9.15 -13.00 38.88
C VAL A 257 9.81 -14.05 39.79
N LYS A 258 10.91 -14.70 39.36
CA LYS A 258 11.65 -15.63 40.22
C LYS A 258 12.28 -14.91 41.41
N GLU A 259 12.83 -13.71 41.22
CA GLU A 259 13.37 -12.90 42.31
C GLU A 259 12.28 -12.48 43.31
N VAL A 260 11.08 -12.14 42.83
CA VAL A 260 9.92 -11.86 43.68
C VAL A 260 9.57 -13.07 44.55
N LEU A 261 9.42 -14.25 43.95
CA LEU A 261 9.12 -15.49 44.68
C LEU A 261 10.22 -15.83 45.70
N ALA A 262 11.49 -15.68 45.32
CA ALA A 262 12.61 -15.93 46.21
C ALA A 262 12.66 -14.96 47.40
N GLU A 263 12.30 -13.68 47.22
CA GLU A 263 12.18 -12.72 48.33
C GLU A 263 10.91 -12.94 49.18
N GLU A 264 9.85 -13.52 48.61
CA GLU A 264 8.66 -13.97 49.36
C GLU A 264 9.00 -15.13 50.30
N ASP A 265 9.74 -16.13 49.80
CA ASP A 265 10.17 -17.32 50.53
C ASP A 265 11.15 -17.06 51.68
N ARG A 266 11.97 -15.99 51.60
CA ARG A 266 12.95 -15.62 52.65
C ARG A 266 12.33 -15.16 53.98
N GLY A 267 11.02 -14.94 54.05
CA GLY A 267 10.32 -14.59 55.30
C GLY A 267 10.74 -13.26 55.93
N GLU A 268 10.50 -13.08 57.24
CA GLU A 268 10.80 -11.83 57.99
C GLU A 268 12.28 -11.67 58.41
N ALA A 269 13.19 -12.53 57.95
CA ALA A 269 14.60 -12.49 58.36
C ALA A 269 15.40 -11.30 57.78
N CYS A 270 14.81 -10.51 56.89
CA CYS A 270 15.44 -9.36 56.23
C CYS A 270 14.90 -8.03 56.78
N ASP A 271 15.72 -6.98 56.72
CA ASP A 271 15.33 -5.59 56.93
C ASP A 271 14.03 -5.26 56.16
N LYS A 272 12.97 -4.95 56.91
CA LYS A 272 11.61 -4.76 56.37
C LYS A 272 11.54 -3.62 55.35
N GLU A 273 12.28 -2.54 55.55
CA GLU A 273 12.30 -1.41 54.61
C GLU A 273 13.01 -1.79 53.31
N LYS A 274 14.16 -2.45 53.42
CA LYS A 274 14.93 -2.92 52.26
C LYS A 274 14.15 -3.93 51.42
N ARG A 275 13.42 -4.84 52.07
CA ARG A 275 12.53 -5.81 51.41
C ARG A 275 11.38 -5.10 50.69
N SER A 276 10.72 -4.14 51.37
CA SER A 276 9.62 -3.37 50.78
C SER A 276 10.06 -2.63 49.53
N TRP A 277 11.21 -1.95 49.57
CA TRP A 277 11.74 -1.23 48.42
C TRP A 277 12.05 -2.15 47.22
N LYS A 278 12.67 -3.31 47.47
CA LYS A 278 12.94 -4.31 46.42
C LYS A 278 11.66 -4.82 45.77
N MET A 279 10.65 -5.16 46.57
CA MET A 279 9.36 -5.66 46.07
C MET A 279 8.65 -4.62 45.20
N VAL A 280 8.67 -3.34 45.60
CA VAL A 280 8.13 -2.24 44.78
C VAL A 280 8.89 -2.14 43.46
N LYS A 281 10.21 -2.20 43.49
CA LYS A 281 11.05 -2.17 42.29
C LYS A 281 10.74 -3.33 41.34
N TYR A 282 10.68 -4.56 41.82
CA TYR A 282 10.38 -5.72 40.97
C TYR A 282 8.99 -5.67 40.36
N LYS A 283 7.98 -5.24 41.13
CA LYS A 283 6.63 -5.04 40.59
C LYS A 283 6.62 -4.00 39.48
N GLN A 284 7.32 -2.89 39.67
CA GLN A 284 7.46 -1.87 38.64
C GLN A 284 8.13 -2.42 37.37
N GLU A 285 9.20 -3.20 37.51
CA GLU A 285 9.87 -3.83 36.35
C GLU A 285 8.96 -4.81 35.60
N ILE A 286 8.16 -5.61 36.33
CA ILE A 286 7.17 -6.51 35.73
C ILE A 286 6.10 -5.71 34.97
N ASP A 287 5.53 -4.69 35.60
CA ASP A 287 4.50 -3.85 35.00
C ASP A 287 5.02 -3.13 33.75
N GLU A 288 6.25 -2.61 33.79
CA GLU A 288 6.91 -2.00 32.63
C GLU A 288 7.16 -3.00 31.51
N THR A 289 7.59 -4.23 31.83
CA THR A 289 7.81 -5.29 30.84
C THR A 289 6.49 -5.71 30.19
N ASP A 290 5.42 -5.86 30.98
CA ASP A 290 4.07 -6.18 30.48
C ASP A 290 3.51 -5.08 29.60
N ASP A 291 3.68 -3.83 30.01
CA ASP A 291 3.33 -2.67 29.21
C ASP A 291 4.03 -2.69 27.85
N PHE A 292 5.30 -3.13 27.84
CA PHE A 292 6.10 -3.25 26.63
C PHE A 292 5.67 -4.43 25.74
N LEU A 293 5.42 -5.61 26.31
CA LEU A 293 4.90 -6.79 25.61
C LEU A 293 3.59 -6.50 24.88
N ARG A 294 2.71 -5.66 25.45
CA ARG A 294 1.46 -5.24 24.78
C ARG A 294 1.71 -4.58 23.41
N HIS A 295 2.85 -3.94 23.17
CA HIS A 295 3.16 -3.39 21.85
C HIS A 295 3.36 -4.50 20.80
N PHE A 296 3.91 -5.65 21.20
CA PHE A 296 4.08 -6.82 20.34
C PHE A 296 2.79 -7.61 20.18
N ASP A 297 1.97 -7.71 21.23
CA ASP A 297 0.65 -8.36 21.18
C ASP A 297 -0.32 -7.66 20.23
N ARG A 298 -0.37 -6.33 20.27
CA ARG A 298 -1.15 -5.51 19.32
C ARG A 298 -0.75 -5.75 17.87
N ARG A 299 0.47 -6.25 17.65
CA ARG A 299 1.04 -6.56 16.35
C ARG A 299 1.09 -8.06 16.08
N LYS A 300 0.41 -8.92 16.86
CA LYS A 300 0.50 -10.37 16.70
C LYS A 300 0.18 -10.85 15.28
N HIS A 301 -0.85 -10.30 14.64
CA HIS A 301 -1.23 -10.65 13.27
C HIS A 301 -0.37 -9.92 12.22
N LEU A 302 0.14 -10.65 11.22
CA LEU A 302 1.00 -10.09 10.16
C LEU A 302 0.35 -8.93 9.38
N SER A 303 -0.97 -8.97 9.17
CA SER A 303 -1.71 -7.90 8.49
C SER A 303 -1.63 -6.55 9.21
N THR A 304 -1.48 -6.57 10.54
CA THR A 304 -1.30 -5.35 11.36
C THR A 304 0.12 -4.77 11.27
N ARG A 305 1.04 -5.51 10.65
CA ARG A 305 2.45 -5.15 10.53
C ARG A 305 2.82 -4.61 9.14
N VAL A 306 1.88 -4.59 8.19
CA VAL A 306 2.15 -4.22 6.79
C VAL A 306 2.53 -2.75 6.70
N LEU A 307 3.82 -2.44 6.55
CA LEU A 307 4.37 -1.09 6.49
C LEU A 307 4.14 -0.39 5.15
N GLY A 308 3.94 -1.17 4.10
CA GLY A 308 3.79 -0.66 2.74
C GLY A 308 3.79 -1.78 1.72
N HIS A 309 3.88 -1.42 0.46
CA HIS A 309 3.94 -2.36 -0.64
C HIS A 309 5.14 -2.08 -1.53
N VAL A 310 5.64 -3.11 -2.22
CA VAL A 310 6.72 -2.94 -3.19
C VAL A 310 6.25 -2.01 -4.31
N ALA A 311 6.78 -0.79 -4.31
CA ALA A 311 6.50 0.20 -5.32
C ALA A 311 7.11 -0.22 -6.67
N TYR A 312 6.47 0.20 -7.76
CA TYR A 312 7.16 0.25 -9.05
C TYR A 312 8.12 1.45 -8.98
N THR A 313 9.31 1.34 -9.57
CA THR A 313 10.24 2.48 -9.69
C THR A 313 10.28 2.90 -11.15
N ARG A 314 10.17 4.21 -11.45
CA ARG A 314 10.54 4.71 -12.78
C ARG A 314 12.04 4.51 -12.96
N ARG A 315 12.51 4.30 -14.20
CA ARG A 315 13.96 4.32 -14.51
C ARG A 315 14.58 5.50 -13.76
N TYR A 316 15.49 5.21 -12.84
CA TYR A 316 16.28 6.23 -12.18
C TYR A 316 17.54 6.41 -12.99
N GLU A 317 17.75 7.61 -13.51
CA GLU A 317 19.04 8.01 -14.06
C GLU A 317 19.88 8.56 -12.90
N VAL A 318 21.02 7.93 -12.64
CA VAL A 318 22.05 8.55 -11.80
C VAL A 318 22.60 9.69 -12.65
N ARG A 319 22.20 10.94 -12.34
CA ARG A 319 22.79 12.10 -13.01
C ARG A 319 24.29 12.06 -12.76
N PRO A 320 25.15 12.00 -13.80
CA PRO A 320 26.57 12.19 -13.60
C PRO A 320 26.79 13.58 -12.99
N PRO A 321 27.79 13.76 -12.12
CA PRO A 321 28.11 15.06 -11.56
C PRO A 321 28.34 16.04 -12.70
N ALA A 322 27.66 17.19 -12.63
CA ALA A 322 27.89 18.28 -13.56
C ALA A 322 29.30 18.83 -13.32
N PHE A 323 30.27 18.33 -14.07
CA PHE A 323 31.55 19.02 -14.18
C PHE A 323 31.31 20.29 -14.98
N SER A 324 31.14 21.40 -14.28
CA SER A 324 31.30 22.72 -14.87
C SER A 324 32.75 22.83 -15.34
N ALA A 325 32.96 22.72 -16.65
CA ALA A 325 34.19 23.16 -17.27
C ALA A 325 34.32 24.66 -16.99
N ILE A 326 35.16 25.01 -16.01
CA ILE A 326 35.67 26.37 -15.87
C ILE A 326 36.60 26.53 -17.07
N GLY A 327 36.13 27.25 -18.08
CA GLY A 327 36.97 27.68 -19.20
C GLY A 327 38.10 28.55 -18.66
N VAL A 328 39.32 28.18 -19.02
CA VAL A 328 40.53 29.01 -18.88
C VAL A 328 40.57 30.01 -20.01
#